data_AF-A0A3P1ZI90-F1
#
_entry.id   AF-A0A3P1ZI90-F1
#
_cell.length_a   1.000
_cell.length_b   1.000
_cell.length_c   1.000
_cell.angle_alpha   90.00
_cell.angle_beta   90.00
_cell.angle_gamma   90.00
#
_symmetry.space_group_name_H-M   'P 1'
#
loop_
_entity.id
_entity.type
_entity.pdbx_description
1 polymer ?
#
loop_
_entity_poly.entity_id
_entity_poly.type
_entity_poly.pdbx_seq_one_letter_code
_entity_poly.pdbx_strand_id
1 'polypeptide(L)' 'MAIFFWILLFAFAAFCGYVQGNYNEKHQDKGKKRLKKLERERYKRIESEAYSKYPGIGGQVIKRREYIEKRLRE' A
#
# COMPACT_ATOMS: atom_id res chain seq x y z
N MET A 1 -25.58 -16.21 41.64
CA MET A 1 -25.22 -14.80 41.34
C MET A 1 -23.80 -14.63 40.78
N ALA A 2 -22.77 -15.36 41.25
CA ALA A 2 -21.39 -15.18 40.76
C ALA A 2 -21.11 -15.79 39.37
N ILE A 3 -21.79 -16.87 38.98
CA ILE A 3 -21.55 -17.57 37.71
C ILE A 3 -21.91 -16.70 36.50
N PHE A 4 -23.01 -15.95 36.57
CA PHE A 4 -23.41 -15.01 35.52
C PHE A 4 -22.38 -13.91 35.31
N PHE A 5 -21.76 -13.42 36.39
CA PHE A 5 -20.71 -12.40 36.30
C PHE A 5 -19.49 -12.92 35.51
N TRP A 6 -19.04 -14.14 35.78
CA TRP A 6 -17.93 -14.75 35.05
C TRP A 6 -18.25 -15.03 33.58
N ILE A 7 -19.48 -15.46 33.28
CA ILE A 7 -19.92 -15.64 31.88
C ILE A 7 -19.89 -14.31 31.12
N LEU A 8 -20.37 -13.23 31.75
CA LEU A 8 -20.41 -11.91 31.15
C LEU A 8 -18.99 -11.34 30.92
N LEU A 9 -18.08 -11.58 31.87
CA LEU A 9 -16.68 -11.18 31.77
C LEU A 9 -15.94 -11.95 30.67
N PHE A 10 -16.19 -13.27 30.55
CA PHE A 10 -15.63 -14.09 29.49
C PHE A 10 -16.14 -13.69 28.10
N ALA A 11 -17.44 -13.42 27.97
CA ALA A 11 -18.03 -12.92 26.73
C ALA A 11 -17.45 -11.56 26.32
N PHE A 12 -17.22 -10.66 27.29
CA PHE A 12 -16.60 -9.36 27.05
C PHE A 12 -15.14 -9.47 26.59
N ALA A 13 -14.36 -10.37 27.21
CA ALA A 13 -12.98 -10.63 26.81
C ALA A 13 -12.89 -11.19 25.38
N ALA A 14 -13.77 -12.13 25.03
CA ALA A 14 -13.86 -12.67 23.67
C ALA A 14 -14.24 -11.59 22.64
N PHE A 15 -15.17 -10.69 23.00
CA PHE A 15 -15.58 -9.58 22.15
C PHE A 15 -14.44 -8.56 21.94
N CYS A 16 -13.72 -8.18 23.00
CA CYS A 16 -12.56 -7.30 22.89
C CYS A 16 -11.45 -7.89 22.01
N GLY A 17 -11.15 -9.19 22.17
CA GLY A 17 -10.18 -9.88 21.32
C GLY A 17 -10.60 -9.91 19.84
N TYR A 18 -11.88 -10.17 19.57
CA TYR A 18 -12.42 -10.18 18.21
C TYR A 18 -12.37 -8.80 17.53
N VAL A 19 -12.74 -7.75 18.27
CA VAL A 19 -12.67 -6.36 17.77
C VAL A 19 -11.22 -5.98 17.46
N GLN A 20 -10.28 -6.27 18.37
CA GLN A 20 -8.87 -5.93 18.20
C GLN A 20 -8.21 -6.65 17.01
N GLY A 21 -8.55 -7.92 16.76
CA GLY A 21 -8.11 -8.66 15.56
C GLY A 21 -8.58 -8.01 14.25
N ASN A 22 -9.86 -7.68 14.17
CA ASN A 22 -10.46 -7.05 12.98
C ASN A 22 -9.93 -5.62 12.70
N TYR A 23 -9.61 -4.85 13.75
CA TYR A 23 -8.99 -3.53 13.60
C TYR A 23 -7.57 -3.63 13.02
N ASN A 24 -6.76 -4.57 13.49
CA ASN A 24 -5.40 -4.77 13.00
C ASN A 24 -5.36 -5.20 11.53
N GLU A 25 -6.27 -6.09 11.12
CA GLU A 25 -6.35 -6.58 9.75
C GLU A 25 -6.76 -5.49 8.75
N LYS A 26 -7.76 -4.66 9.10
CA LYS A 26 -8.17 -3.49 8.29
C LYS A 26 -7.09 -2.40 8.22
N HIS A 27 -6.31 -2.19 9.27
CA HIS A 27 -5.28 -1.16 9.28
C HIS A 27 -4.01 -1.56 8.51
N GLN A 28 -3.58 -2.83 8.59
CA GLN A 28 -2.47 -3.32 7.78
C GLN A 28 -2.79 -3.26 6.27
N ASP A 29 -4.03 -3.55 5.89
CA ASP A 29 -4.43 -3.56 4.49
C ASP A 29 -4.55 -2.13 3.90
N LYS A 30 -4.98 -1.15 4.70
CA LYS A 30 -4.94 0.28 4.31
C LYS A 30 -3.51 0.81 4.15
N GLY A 31 -2.57 0.38 4.99
CA GLY A 31 -1.15 0.72 4.87
C GLY A 31 -0.54 0.21 3.56
N LYS A 32 -0.79 -1.06 3.23
CA LYS A 32 -0.34 -1.67 1.97
C LYS A 32 -0.95 -1.01 0.73
N LYS A 33 -2.24 -0.66 0.78
CA LYS A 33 -2.92 0.08 -0.32
C LYS A 33 -2.33 1.48 -0.53
N ARG A 34 -1.99 2.19 0.55
CA ARG A 34 -1.34 3.51 0.46
C ARG A 34 0.07 3.43 -0.12
N LEU A 35 0.89 2.46 0.33
CA LEU A 35 2.23 2.24 -0.22
C LEU A 35 2.19 1.92 -1.72
N LYS A 36 1.32 0.99 -2.14
CA LYS A 36 1.12 0.68 -3.57
C LYS A 36 0.66 1.89 -4.38
N LYS A 37 -0.16 2.77 -3.80
CA LYS A 37 -0.60 4.00 -4.48
C LYS A 37 0.58 4.97 -4.66
N LEU A 38 1.40 5.13 -3.63
CA LEU A 38 2.58 6.00 -3.63
C LEU A 38 3.63 5.53 -4.65
N GLU A 39 3.89 4.22 -4.73
CA GLU A 39 4.77 3.63 -5.75
C GLU A 39 4.25 3.88 -7.16
N ARG A 40 2.94 3.70 -7.40
CA ARG A 40 2.34 3.97 -8.72
C ARG A 40 2.43 5.44 -9.11
N GLU A 41 2.21 6.36 -8.16
CA GLU A 41 2.36 7.79 -8.41
C GLU A 41 3.82 8.17 -8.71
N ARG A 42 4.78 7.56 -8.00
CA ARG A 42 6.21 7.73 -8.27
C ARG A 42 6.57 7.24 -9.67
N TYR A 43 6.11 6.04 -10.04
CA TYR A 43 6.35 5.48 -11.38
C TYR A 43 5.77 6.37 -12.48
N LYS A 44 4.50 6.80 -12.35
CA LYS A 44 3.85 7.68 -13.32
C LYS A 44 4.58 9.01 -13.51
N ARG A 45 5.14 9.57 -12.42
CA ARG A 45 5.92 10.81 -12.49
C ARG A 45 7.24 10.61 -13.26
N ILE A 46 7.95 9.52 -12.98
CA ILE A 46 9.20 9.19 -13.70
C ILE A 46 8.89 8.94 -15.17
N GLU A 47 7.82 8.22 -15.46
CA GLU A 47 7.38 7.91 -16.82
C GLU A 47 6.97 9.16 -17.60
N SER A 48 6.22 10.09 -16.99
CA SER A 48 5.86 11.35 -17.64
C SER A 48 7.07 12.23 -17.90
N GLU A 49 8.02 12.30 -16.96
CA GLU A 49 9.29 13.00 -17.13
C GLU A 49 10.10 12.39 -18.29
N ALA A 50 10.11 11.05 -18.40
CA ALA A 50 10.76 10.33 -19.49
C ALA A 50 10.06 10.55 -20.85
N TYR A 51 8.72 10.64 -20.90
CA TYR A 51 7.96 10.98 -22.11
C TYR A 51 8.29 12.40 -22.59
N SER A 52 8.43 13.35 -21.66
CA SER A 52 8.76 14.74 -21.99
C SER A 52 10.20 14.89 -22.49
N LYS A 53 11.17 14.19 -21.89
CA LYS A 53 12.59 14.26 -22.27
C LYS A 53 12.91 13.48 -23.54
N TYR A 54 12.28 12.32 -23.71
CA TYR A 54 12.52 11.41 -24.82
C TYR A 54 11.18 11.07 -25.48
N PRO A 55 10.66 11.95 -26.36
CA PRO A 55 9.45 11.65 -27.11
C PRO A 55 9.66 10.40 -27.98
N GLY A 56 8.62 9.57 -28.12
CA GLY A 56 8.69 8.27 -28.82
C GLY A 56 8.95 8.35 -30.34
N ILE A 57 9.32 9.51 -30.86
CA ILE A 57 9.55 9.79 -32.27
C ILE A 57 11.07 9.72 -32.53
N GLY A 58 11.48 8.97 -33.56
CA GLY A 58 12.88 8.93 -34.01
C GLY A 58 13.81 8.01 -33.21
N GLY A 59 13.34 6.87 -32.70
CA GLY A 59 14.21 5.84 -32.11
C GLY A 59 14.67 6.11 -30.67
N GLN A 60 14.13 7.12 -29.99
CA GLN A 60 14.49 7.46 -28.60
C GLN A 60 13.85 6.54 -27.54
N VAL A 61 13.11 5.51 -27.96
CA VAL A 61 12.44 4.54 -27.09
C VAL A 61 13.42 3.81 -26.17
N ILE A 62 14.64 3.52 -26.65
CA ILE A 62 15.67 2.84 -25.85
C ILE A 62 16.19 3.76 -24.74
N LYS A 63 16.54 5.00 -25.07
CA LYS A 63 17.01 6.02 -24.10
C LYS A 63 15.96 6.30 -23.03
N ARG A 64 14.69 6.29 -23.43
CA ARG A 64 13.56 6.45 -22.54
C ARG A 64 13.44 5.32 -21.52
N ARG A 65 13.65 4.08 -21.97
CA ARG A 65 13.65 2.89 -21.11
C ARG A 65 14.82 2.91 -20.14
N GLU A 66 16.03 3.20 -20.61
CA GLU A 66 17.21 3.38 -19.75
C GLU A 66 17.01 4.46 -18.68
N TYR A 67 16.39 5.58 -19.05
CA TYR A 67 16.11 6.68 -18.10
C TYR A 67 15.16 6.23 -16.99
N ILE A 68 14.08 5.50 -17.34
CA ILE A 68 13.12 4.96 -16.36
C ILE A 68 13.81 3.94 -15.45
N GLU A 69 14.60 3.01 -16.00
CA GLU A 69 15.32 1.99 -15.22
C GLU A 69 16.35 2.60 -14.26
N LYS A 70 17.08 3.63 -14.69
CA LYS A 70 18.04 4.34 -13.83
C LYS A 70 17.34 5.04 -12.67
N ARG A 71 16.24 5.75 -12.92
CA ARG A 71 15.47 6.48 -11.90
C ARG A 71 14.67 5.60 -10.94
N LEU A 72 14.37 4.36 -11.34
CA LEU A 72 13.74 3.37 -10.46
C LEU A 72 14.74 2.68 -9.53
N ARG A 73 16.03 2.68 -9.90
CA ARG A 73 17.11 2.08 -9.10
C ARG A 73 17.65 3.03 -8.03
N GLU A 74 17.53 4.34 -8.23
CA GLU A 74 17.79 5.42 -7.25
C GLU A 74 16.68 5.52 -6.18
#